data_AF-A0A6L8QAN2-F1
#
_entry.id   AF-A0A6L8QAN2-F1
#
_cell.length_a   1.000
_cell.length_b   1.000
_cell.length_c   1.000
_cell.angle_alpha   90.00
_cell.angle_beta   90.00
_cell.angle_gamma   90.00
#
_symmetry.space_group_name_H-M   'P 1'
#
loop_
_entity.id
_entity.type
_entity.pdbx_description
1 polymer ?
#
loop_
_entity_poly.entity_id
_entity_poly.type
_entity_poly.pdbx_seq_one_letter_code
_entity_poly.pdbx_strand_id
1 'polypeptide(L)'
;MNPTPRIFLMLLGATLVFHTALSYMETNIEDFETVPLPPKKIKKISTNNPIIKIDAKDRDSWTLVNFSSGKTRQVSEDEINNLNQSDWDLGFSRTKIISNGGKTNPSGNTGVINLGLSNFDDVKTAPDSGYIQDHRSLGNLVNKSLAGWYNYRTRTHNI
;
A
#
# COMPACT_ATOMS: atom_id res chain seq x y z
N MET A 1 38.39 35.39 36.73
CA MET A 1 38.93 34.14 36.14
C MET A 1 38.25 33.91 34.81
N ASN A 2 39.01 33.61 33.75
CA ASN A 2 38.48 33.33 32.42
C ASN A 2 37.66 32.02 32.46
N PRO A 3 36.36 32.01 32.10
CA PRO A 3 35.53 30.80 32.18
C PRO A 3 35.81 29.80 31.05
N THR A 4 36.49 30.20 29.99
CA THR A 4 36.77 29.38 28.79
C THR A 4 37.31 27.96 29.09
N PRO A 5 38.34 27.76 29.93
CA PRO A 5 38.83 26.41 30.24
C PRO A 5 37.78 25.52 30.91
N ARG A 6 36.89 26.08 31.74
CA ARG A 6 35.81 25.29 32.38
C ARG A 6 34.75 24.86 31.37
N ILE A 7 34.37 25.76 30.46
CA ILE A 7 33.40 25.49 29.39
C ILE A 7 33.97 24.42 28.45
N PHE A 8 35.25 24.52 28.08
CA PHE A 8 35.90 23.55 27.21
C PHE A 8 35.95 22.15 27.83
N LEU A 9 36.27 22.05 29.13
CA LEU A 9 36.31 20.78 29.85
C LEU A 9 34.92 20.14 29.98
N MET A 10 33.89 20.97 30.15
CA MET A 10 32.49 20.52 30.18
C MET A 10 32.04 19.97 28.82
N LEU A 11 32.37 20.66 27.71
CA LEU A 11 32.06 20.20 26.36
C LEU A 11 32.81 18.90 26.01
N LEU A 12 34.07 18.79 26.41
CA LEU A 12 34.86 17.58 26.21
C LEU A 12 34.24 16.39 26.95
N GLY A 13 33.84 16.59 28.21
CA GLY A 13 33.14 15.59 29.02
C GLY A 13 31.80 15.17 28.41
N ALA A 14 30.98 16.13 27.97
CA ALA A 14 29.70 15.85 27.31
C ALA A 14 29.88 15.05 26.01
N THR A 15 30.92 15.37 25.23
CA THR A 15 31.23 14.67 23.97
C THR A 15 31.65 13.22 24.24
N LEU A 16 32.46 13.00 25.28
CA LEU A 16 32.88 11.66 25.68
C LEU A 16 31.70 10.81 26.16
N VAL A 17 30.82 11.38 26.98
CA VAL A 17 29.59 10.70 27.44
C VAL A 17 28.67 10.37 26.26
N PHE A 18 28.51 11.29 25.31
CA PHE A 18 27.69 11.05 24.12
C PHE A 18 28.27 9.93 23.24
N HIS A 19 29.58 9.95 22.97
CA HIS A 19 30.23 8.91 22.15
C HIS A 19 30.20 7.54 22.81
N THR A 20 30.42 7.47 24.12
CA THR A 20 30.34 6.21 24.86
C THR A 20 28.93 5.64 24.87
N ALA A 21 27.90 6.49 25.05
CA ALA A 21 26.51 6.07 24.92
C ALA A 21 26.16 5.60 23.50
N LEU A 22 26.64 6.30 22.46
CA LEU A 22 26.40 5.91 21.07
C LEU A 22 27.04 4.56 20.74
N SER A 23 28.29 4.35 21.15
CA SER A 23 29.02 3.09 20.97
C SER A 23 28.40 1.93 21.75
N TYR A 24 27.91 2.20 22.98
CA TYR A 24 27.13 1.22 23.73
C TYR A 24 25.83 0.86 23.01
N MET A 25 25.08 1.83 22.51
CA MET A 25 23.85 1.55 21.75
C MET A 25 24.17 0.75 20.47
N GLU A 26 25.17 1.12 19.69
CA GLU A 26 25.56 0.41 18.48
C GLU A 26 25.88 -1.07 18.74
N THR A 27 26.58 -1.36 19.84
CA THR A 27 26.97 -2.73 20.22
C THR A 27 25.84 -3.53 20.89
N ASN A 28 24.76 -2.87 21.33
CA ASN A 28 23.64 -3.49 22.05
C ASN A 28 22.30 -3.38 21.30
N ILE A 29 22.28 -2.80 20.10
CA ILE A 29 21.14 -2.95 19.20
C ILE A 29 21.14 -4.40 18.75
N GLU A 30 20.16 -5.17 19.22
CA GLU A 30 19.90 -6.51 18.68
C GLU A 30 19.65 -6.37 17.19
N ASP A 31 20.50 -7.03 16.41
CA ASP A 31 20.42 -7.04 14.96
C ASP A 31 19.30 -8.01 14.55
N PHE A 32 18.05 -7.58 14.79
CA PHE A 32 16.82 -8.31 14.43
C PHE A 32 16.73 -8.59 12.92
N GLU A 33 17.65 -8.05 12.11
CA GLU A 33 17.73 -8.23 10.67
C GLU A 33 18.42 -9.55 10.26
N THR A 34 19.09 -10.25 11.17
CA THR A 34 19.83 -11.49 10.84
C THR A 34 19.03 -12.78 11.02
N VAL A 35 17.83 -12.71 11.62
CA VAL A 35 17.00 -13.91 11.79
C VAL A 35 16.23 -14.15 10.49
N PRO A 36 16.35 -15.33 9.86
CA PRO A 36 15.58 -15.65 8.67
C PRO A 36 14.09 -15.50 8.98
N LEU A 37 13.37 -14.76 8.12
CA LEU A 37 11.93 -14.61 8.26
C LEU A 37 11.29 -16.00 8.36
N PRO A 38 10.31 -16.19 9.26
CA PRO A 38 9.57 -17.44 9.30
C PRO A 38 9.00 -17.70 7.90
N PRO A 39 9.06 -18.95 7.41
CA PRO A 39 8.58 -19.27 6.08
C PRO A 39 7.14 -18.79 5.91
N LYS A 40 6.88 -18.14 4.77
CA LYS A 40 5.58 -17.54 4.47
C LYS A 40 4.49 -18.60 4.67
N LYS A 41 3.63 -18.40 5.66
CA LYS A 41 2.45 -19.25 5.87
C LYS A 41 1.46 -18.98 4.73
N ILE A 42 1.50 -19.82 3.70
CA ILE A 42 0.53 -19.75 2.60
C ILE A 42 -0.80 -20.24 3.15
N LYS A 43 -1.68 -19.31 3.51
CA LYS A 43 -3.08 -19.65 3.80
C LYS A 43 -3.74 -20.09 2.51
N LYS A 44 -4.09 -21.38 2.41
CA LYS A 44 -5.03 -21.84 1.38
C LYS A 44 -6.39 -21.21 1.71
N ILE A 45 -6.84 -20.30 0.85
CA ILE A 45 -8.19 -19.76 0.92
C ILE A 45 -9.11 -20.79 0.29
N SER A 46 -10.07 -21.31 1.05
CA SER A 46 -11.19 -22.10 0.53
C SER A 46 -12.42 -21.20 0.56
N THR A 47 -13.07 -21.06 -0.58
CA THR A 47 -14.28 -20.24 -0.74
C THR A 47 -15.16 -20.87 -1.81
N ASN A 48 -16.47 -20.78 -1.63
CA ASN A 48 -17.45 -21.15 -2.64
C ASN A 48 -17.72 -19.99 -3.63
N ASN A 49 -17.13 -18.83 -3.38
CA ASN A 49 -17.31 -17.63 -4.18
C ASN A 49 -16.35 -17.60 -5.38
N PRO A 50 -16.73 -16.96 -6.50
CA PRO A 50 -15.86 -16.79 -7.66
C PRO A 50 -14.54 -16.10 -7.30
N ILE A 51 -13.45 -16.55 -7.91
CA ILE A 51 -12.10 -15.99 -7.72
C ILE A 51 -11.59 -15.48 -9.07
N ILE A 52 -11.13 -14.23 -9.10
CA ILE A 52 -10.39 -13.66 -10.24
C ILE A 52 -8.92 -13.58 -9.87
N LYS A 53 -8.06 -14.24 -10.65
CA LYS A 53 -6.60 -14.15 -10.50
C LYS A 53 -6.05 -13.10 -11.45
N ILE A 54 -5.34 -12.14 -10.90
CA ILE A 54 -4.84 -10.96 -11.62
C ILE A 54 -3.31 -11.01 -11.64
N ASP A 55 -2.70 -10.87 -12.81
CA ASP A 55 -1.25 -10.70 -12.94
C ASP A 55 -0.89 -9.21 -13.06
N ALA A 56 -0.67 -8.57 -11.91
CA ALA A 56 -0.28 -7.17 -11.82
C ALA A 56 1.23 -6.99 -11.56
N LYS A 57 2.08 -7.92 -12.01
CA LYS A 57 3.53 -7.87 -11.72
C LYS A 57 4.26 -6.76 -12.44
N ASP A 58 3.75 -6.29 -13.57
CA ASP A 58 4.36 -5.21 -14.30
C ASP A 58 3.95 -3.86 -13.69
N ARG A 59 4.92 -2.94 -13.58
CA ARG A 59 4.68 -1.60 -13.02
C ARG A 59 4.15 -0.65 -14.09
N ASP A 60 4.54 -0.84 -15.34
CA ASP A 60 4.29 0.11 -16.43
C ASP A 60 3.00 -0.25 -17.20
N SER A 61 2.27 -1.25 -16.70
CA SER A 61 0.97 -1.65 -17.18
C SER A 61 -0.04 -1.85 -16.06
N TRP A 62 -1.30 -1.83 -16.45
CA TRP A 62 -2.45 -2.06 -15.60
C TRP A 62 -3.23 -3.25 -16.13
N THR A 63 -3.62 -4.14 -15.23
CA THR A 63 -4.62 -5.17 -15.51
C THR A 63 -5.98 -4.66 -15.10
N LEU A 64 -6.83 -4.34 -16.09
CA LEU A 64 -8.21 -3.97 -15.91
C LEU A 64 -9.07 -5.22 -15.73
N VAL A 65 -10.07 -5.13 -14.85
CA VAL A 65 -11.02 -6.20 -14.54
C VAL A 65 -12.43 -5.70 -14.81
N ASN A 66 -13.22 -6.50 -15.50
CA ASN A 66 -14.66 -6.34 -15.62
C ASN A 66 -15.34 -7.45 -14.83
N PHE A 67 -15.97 -7.11 -13.71
CA PHE A 67 -16.62 -8.07 -12.81
C PHE A 67 -17.84 -8.73 -13.43
N SER A 68 -18.58 -8.01 -14.29
CA SER A 68 -19.77 -8.55 -14.96
C SER A 68 -19.43 -9.72 -15.88
N SER A 69 -18.26 -9.67 -16.54
CA SER A 69 -17.78 -10.72 -17.45
C SER A 69 -16.71 -11.64 -16.86
N GLY A 70 -16.11 -11.25 -15.72
CA GLY A 70 -14.93 -11.90 -15.14
C GLY A 70 -13.66 -11.76 -15.99
N LYS A 71 -13.67 -10.96 -17.05
CA LYS A 71 -12.54 -10.82 -17.98
C LYS A 71 -11.53 -9.80 -17.47
N THR A 72 -10.27 -10.02 -17.85
CA THR A 72 -9.16 -9.11 -17.58
C THR A 72 -8.51 -8.63 -18.88
N ARG A 73 -8.06 -7.38 -18.92
CA ARG A 73 -7.32 -6.80 -20.04
C ARG A 73 -6.10 -6.04 -19.54
N GLN A 74 -4.93 -6.31 -20.09
CA GLN A 74 -3.74 -5.52 -19.80
C GLN A 74 -3.65 -4.33 -20.75
N VAL A 75 -3.27 -3.16 -20.21
CA VAL A 75 -3.08 -1.90 -20.94
C VAL A 75 -1.84 -1.19 -20.39
N SER A 76 -1.18 -0.35 -21.18
CA SER A 76 -0.07 0.46 -20.67
C SER A 76 -0.57 1.58 -19.75
N GLU A 77 0.32 2.14 -18.93
CA GLU A 77 -0.03 3.28 -18.06
C GLU A 77 -0.53 4.50 -18.85
N ASP A 78 0.04 4.75 -20.03
CA ASP A 78 -0.34 5.88 -20.89
C ASP A 78 -1.76 5.73 -21.47
N GLU A 79 -2.22 4.49 -21.65
CA GLU A 79 -3.53 4.19 -22.22
C GLU A 79 -4.67 4.48 -21.24
N ILE A 80 -4.43 4.57 -19.93
CA ILE A 80 -5.49 4.70 -18.91
C ILE A 80 -6.43 5.87 -19.16
N ASN A 81 -5.87 7.04 -19.48
CA ASN A 81 -6.67 8.26 -19.66
C ASN A 81 -7.57 8.20 -20.90
N ASN A 82 -7.32 7.23 -21.80
CA ASN A 82 -8.09 7.00 -23.02
C ASN A 82 -9.10 5.85 -22.87
N LEU A 83 -9.23 5.25 -21.69
CA LEU A 83 -10.16 4.14 -21.41
C LEU A 83 -11.61 4.59 -21.15
N ASN A 84 -11.95 5.84 -21.48
CA ASN A 84 -13.23 6.48 -21.14
C ASN A 84 -14.48 5.76 -21.72
N GLN A 85 -14.28 4.79 -22.61
CA GLN A 85 -15.34 3.99 -23.25
C GLN A 85 -15.17 2.46 -23.07
N SER A 86 -14.26 2.02 -22.21
CA SER A 86 -14.05 0.58 -21.98
C SER A 86 -14.89 0.07 -20.81
N ASP A 87 -15.47 -1.11 -20.97
CA ASP A 87 -16.21 -1.80 -19.91
C ASP A 87 -15.22 -2.45 -18.93
N TRP A 88 -14.80 -1.71 -17.91
CA TRP A 88 -13.99 -2.21 -16.78
C TRP A 88 -14.43 -1.54 -15.48
N ASP A 89 -14.14 -2.17 -14.35
CA ASP A 89 -14.57 -1.71 -13.03
C ASP A 89 -13.37 -1.30 -12.16
N LEU A 90 -12.36 -2.17 -12.06
CA LEU A 90 -11.13 -1.94 -11.30
C LEU A 90 -9.87 -2.21 -12.12
N GLY A 91 -8.82 -1.43 -11.88
CA GLY A 91 -7.50 -1.59 -12.47
C GLY A 91 -6.46 -1.91 -11.41
N PHE A 92 -5.52 -2.82 -11.73
CA PHE A 92 -4.48 -3.27 -10.83
C PHE A 92 -3.09 -3.08 -11.45
N SER A 93 -2.17 -2.47 -10.71
CA SER A 93 -0.75 -2.39 -11.07
C SER A 93 0.09 -2.54 -9.81
N ARG A 94 0.94 -3.56 -9.75
CA ARG A 94 1.62 -4.00 -8.53
C ARG A 94 0.61 -4.17 -7.39
N THR A 95 0.69 -3.28 -6.40
CA THR A 95 -0.16 -3.24 -5.21
C THR A 95 -1.09 -2.03 -5.22
N LYS A 96 -1.18 -1.31 -6.34
CA LYS A 96 -2.11 -0.21 -6.55
C LYS A 96 -3.41 -0.73 -7.14
N ILE A 97 -4.51 -0.15 -6.68
CA ILE A 97 -5.85 -0.41 -7.21
C ILE A 97 -6.51 0.94 -7.51
N ILE A 98 -7.08 1.05 -8.70
CA ILE A 98 -7.87 2.19 -9.19
C ILE A 98 -9.27 1.72 -9.57
N SER A 99 -10.24 2.63 -9.54
CA SER A 99 -11.61 2.40 -10.00
C SER A 99 -11.93 3.17 -11.27
N ASN A 100 -12.87 2.66 -12.06
CA ASN A 100 -13.37 3.33 -13.25
C ASN A 100 -14.32 4.48 -12.91
N GLY A 101 -13.79 5.50 -12.22
CA GLY A 101 -14.54 6.70 -11.85
C GLY A 101 -13.68 7.77 -11.20
N GLY A 102 -14.26 8.95 -11.00
CA GLY A 102 -13.58 10.08 -10.38
C GLY A 102 -12.43 10.63 -11.23
N LYS A 103 -11.25 10.82 -10.64
CA LYS A 103 -10.07 11.35 -11.34
C LYS A 103 -9.40 10.36 -12.29
N THR A 104 -9.72 9.09 -12.19
CA THR A 104 -9.20 8.05 -13.10
C THR A 104 -9.97 8.06 -14.42
N ASN A 105 -11.30 8.10 -14.37
CA ASN A 105 -12.17 8.30 -15.52
C ASN A 105 -13.31 9.27 -15.15
N PRO A 106 -13.27 10.53 -15.60
CA PRO A 106 -14.33 11.51 -15.31
C PRO A 106 -15.70 11.15 -15.89
N SER A 107 -15.76 10.31 -16.92
CA SER A 107 -17.00 9.79 -17.49
C SER A 107 -17.48 8.51 -16.78
N GLY A 108 -16.64 7.92 -15.93
CA GLY A 108 -16.92 6.72 -15.18
C GLY A 108 -17.60 7.01 -13.85
N ASN A 109 -18.54 6.16 -13.46
CA ASN A 109 -19.31 6.29 -12.23
C ASN A 109 -18.95 5.24 -11.17
N THR A 110 -17.89 4.45 -11.39
CA THR A 110 -17.49 3.43 -10.41
C THR A 110 -16.96 4.12 -9.16
N GLY A 111 -17.46 3.68 -8.01
CA GLY A 111 -16.96 4.05 -6.69
C GLY A 111 -16.82 2.82 -5.82
N VAL A 112 -16.02 2.93 -4.76
CA VAL A 112 -15.71 1.82 -3.87
C VAL A 112 -16.08 2.19 -2.45
N ILE A 113 -16.71 1.27 -1.73
CA ILE A 113 -16.98 1.35 -0.30
C ILE A 113 -16.25 0.23 0.43
N ASN A 114 -15.62 0.56 1.55
CA ASN A 114 -14.98 -0.42 2.42
C ASN A 114 -15.92 -0.75 3.58
N LEU A 115 -16.41 -1.98 3.64
CA LEU A 115 -17.33 -2.48 4.68
C LEU A 115 -16.60 -2.95 5.95
N GLY A 116 -15.28 -2.75 6.02
CA GLY A 116 -14.44 -3.30 7.09
C GLY A 116 -14.34 -4.82 7.02
N LEU A 117 -14.03 -5.44 8.16
CA LEU A 117 -13.96 -6.89 8.28
C LEU A 117 -15.38 -7.47 8.38
N SER A 118 -15.86 -8.04 7.29
CA SER A 118 -17.15 -8.74 7.22
C SER A 118 -16.97 -10.06 6.46
N ASN A 119 -17.74 -11.09 6.79
CA ASN A 119 -17.73 -12.30 5.96
C ASN A 119 -18.43 -12.00 4.64
N PHE A 120 -17.90 -12.56 3.55
CA PHE A 120 -18.44 -12.35 2.20
C PHE A 120 -19.93 -12.77 2.13
N ASP A 121 -20.27 -13.90 2.73
CA ASP A 121 -21.62 -14.46 2.67
C ASP A 121 -22.63 -13.65 3.50
N ASP A 122 -22.20 -12.78 4.41
CA ASP A 122 -23.08 -11.92 5.21
C ASP A 122 -23.55 -10.68 4.42
N VAL A 123 -22.83 -10.31 3.35
CA VAL A 123 -23.16 -9.15 2.52
C VAL A 123 -24.17 -9.56 1.45
N LYS A 124 -25.47 -9.38 1.73
CA LYS A 124 -26.56 -9.75 0.81
C LYS A 124 -26.99 -8.64 -0.15
N THR A 125 -26.80 -7.38 0.26
CA THR A 125 -27.20 -6.20 -0.50
C THR A 125 -26.09 -5.18 -0.49
N ALA A 126 -25.88 -4.53 -1.64
CA ALA A 126 -24.99 -3.39 -1.74
C ALA A 126 -25.59 -2.19 -0.95
N PRO A 127 -24.77 -1.38 -0.24
CA PRO A 127 -25.23 -0.13 0.34
C PRO A 127 -25.78 0.83 -0.72
N ASP A 128 -26.76 1.66 -0.38
CA ASP A 128 -27.33 2.63 -1.34
C ASP A 128 -26.42 3.86 -1.55
N SER A 129 -25.52 4.16 -0.61
CA SER A 129 -24.66 5.34 -0.64
C SER A 129 -23.33 5.12 0.10
N GLY A 130 -22.41 6.09 0.00
CA GLY A 130 -21.11 6.06 0.70
C GLY A 130 -19.92 5.59 -0.15
N TYR A 131 -20.13 5.40 -1.46
CA TYR A 131 -19.07 5.04 -2.40
C TYR A 131 -18.10 6.20 -2.63
N ILE A 132 -16.81 5.87 -2.64
CA ILE A 132 -15.73 6.83 -2.86
C ILE A 132 -15.07 6.52 -4.21
N GLN A 133 -15.02 7.53 -5.08
CA GLN A 133 -14.30 7.45 -6.35
C GLN A 133 -12.84 7.83 -6.19
N ASP A 134 -12.04 7.56 -7.22
CA ASP A 134 -10.62 7.89 -7.22
C ASP A 134 -10.41 9.41 -7.20
N HIS A 135 -9.36 9.83 -6.50
CA HIS A 135 -8.92 11.22 -6.45
C HIS A 135 -7.39 11.28 -6.55
N ARG A 136 -6.85 12.49 -6.75
CA ARG A 136 -5.41 12.72 -6.71
C ARG A 136 -4.98 13.13 -5.31
N SER A 137 -3.99 12.45 -4.77
CA SER A 137 -3.29 12.82 -3.53
C SER A 137 -1.79 12.79 -3.78
N LEU A 138 -1.13 13.93 -3.55
CA LEU A 138 0.32 14.09 -3.79
C LEU A 138 0.74 13.60 -5.20
N GLY A 139 -0.05 13.95 -6.24
CA GLY A 139 0.19 13.57 -7.63
C GLY A 139 -0.28 12.16 -8.02
N ASN A 140 -0.50 11.26 -7.06
CA ASN A 140 -0.87 9.87 -7.32
C ASN A 140 -2.40 9.70 -7.41
N LEU A 141 -2.86 8.83 -8.32
CA LEU A 141 -4.24 8.33 -8.31
C LEU A 141 -4.41 7.36 -7.15
N VAL A 142 -5.40 7.63 -6.31
CA VAL A 142 -5.70 6.83 -5.11
C VAL A 142 -7.20 6.72 -4.88
N ASN A 143 -7.63 5.55 -4.43
CA ASN A 143 -8.95 5.34 -3.86
C ASN A 143 -8.83 5.15 -2.35
N LYS A 144 -9.46 6.00 -1.53
CA LYS A 144 -9.33 5.93 -0.07
C LYS A 144 -9.94 4.65 0.51
N SER A 145 -11.02 4.14 -0.09
CA SER A 145 -11.67 2.91 0.36
C SER A 145 -10.79 1.68 0.18
N LEU A 146 -9.88 1.72 -0.80
CA LEU A 146 -8.92 0.65 -1.07
C LEU A 146 -7.59 0.85 -0.34
N ALA A 147 -7.43 1.94 0.42
CA ALA A 147 -6.22 2.18 1.18
C ALA A 147 -6.03 1.09 2.26
N GLY A 148 -4.80 0.58 2.39
CA GLY A 148 -4.46 -0.40 3.42
C GLY A 148 -4.77 -1.87 3.07
N TRP A 149 -5.28 -2.16 1.87
CA TRP A 149 -5.52 -3.55 1.43
C TRP A 149 -4.22 -4.39 1.40
N TYR A 150 -3.09 -3.74 1.20
CA TYR A 150 -1.77 -4.34 1.19
C TYR A 150 -0.82 -3.49 2.04
N ASN A 151 -0.20 -4.13 3.04
CA ASN A 151 0.81 -3.51 3.89
C ASN A 151 2.12 -4.27 3.71
N TYR A 152 3.18 -3.58 3.33
CA TYR A 152 4.51 -4.14 3.19
C TYR A 152 5.48 -3.38 4.07
N ARG A 153 6.15 -4.09 4.98
CA ARG A 153 7.17 -3.47 5.83
C ARG A 153 8.52 -3.66 5.15
N THR A 154 9.07 -2.57 4.62
CA THR A 154 10.33 -2.56 3.87
C THR A 154 11.51 -3.04 4.70
N ARG A 155 11.57 -2.68 5.99
CA ARG A 155 12.66 -3.07 6.90
C ARG A 155 12.77 -4.59 7.07
N THR A 156 11.63 -5.28 7.18
CA THR A 156 11.57 -6.71 7.46
C THR A 156 11.15 -7.53 6.25
N HIS A 157 11.03 -6.91 5.07
CA HIS A 157 10.57 -7.55 3.84
C HIS A 157 9.34 -8.48 4.02
N ASN A 158 8.37 -8.07 4.85
CA ASN A 158 7.20 -8.87 5.20
C ASN A 158 5.88 -8.20 4.78
N ILE A 159 4.85 -9.05 4.62
CA ILE A 159 3.46 -8.69 4.34
C ILE A 159 2.54 -9.16 5.47
#